data_AF-A0A4Y7TQM5-F1
#
_entry.id   AF-A0A4Y7TQM5-F1
#
_cell.length_a   1.000
_cell.length_b   1.000
_cell.length_c   1.000
_cell.angle_alpha   90.00
_cell.angle_beta   90.00
_cell.angle_gamma   90.00
#
_symmetry.space_group_name_H-M   'P 1'
#
loop_
_entity.id
_entity.type
_entity.pdbx_description
1 polymer ?
#
loop_
_entity_poly.entity_id
_entity_poly.type
_entity_poly.pdbx_seq_one_letter_code
_entity_poly.pdbx_strand_id
1 'polypeptide(L)'
;MFTNREITVSAYEAILSHELNWLVLRYSNDNPDDLELYSYGSDGLEQLKATLSGLEGISVIFYRDQAEDDSTYTLVTLIPSSTSPVPKARALVHSRRVGTVFNVQHTMLTIESPSQLTTTTIRKAVLAPDSPPSSPPLRPVPTMGASLSSEAPRSRIQRNKPKPITLDLTRRSFSETYAPHYPIPQQAPPVPPMPSIFANSKPSGMLGGLLRPRKRRNHTLHASHDVGDDLPPPIPPKDDFFPSKSTHQLYSPVDRRSPPPILLYSPKIRGSPPGSLSELGVISHAHDHYSYNLATTQLSGPPPPPKAHKTDLTLEQWKSIPLRGKWARDATLSDPKEREARRREAQRQREREEEEAVEEERRCQEEKRRLKEEATKREEEEEIDRKRRLEQELRFIASEKERKRQLEEEEEARKRLEIEERKRADRERRCEEHRRLEQWRKEREREAAEEARRAEMAKVQAEAERQRKIQQAEKLVAQAKSKEPAVTTGWVTIQFHDSLFWKRRYYRVIGDTLHLHRSPKDLHATLETVQLRGTVGGLKEWKDGYEELEAIPFSFVVEFKDDRQAWSMYADSEQDKFRFLGLVNHAAGL
;
A
#
# COMPACT_ATOMS: atom_id res chain seq x y z
N MET A 1 7.80 13.18 17.73
CA MET A 1 7.88 11.72 17.98
C MET A 1 8.93 11.03 17.10
N PHE A 2 9.00 11.31 15.79
CA PHE A 2 10.10 10.83 14.94
C PHE A 2 10.85 12.03 14.33
N THR A 3 12.16 12.13 14.56
CA THR A 3 12.99 13.23 14.03
C THR A 3 13.10 13.14 12.50
N ASN A 4 13.41 11.94 11.98
CA ASN A 4 13.59 11.66 10.55
C ASN A 4 12.43 10.83 9.98
N ARG A 5 11.19 11.32 10.13
CA ARG A 5 9.94 10.58 9.85
C ARG A 5 9.93 9.85 8.51
N GLU A 6 10.35 10.50 7.42
CA GLU A 6 10.31 9.93 6.07
C GLU A 6 11.20 8.69 5.94
N ILE A 7 12.42 8.74 6.49
CA ILE A 7 13.37 7.62 6.47
C ILE A 7 12.87 6.49 7.38
N THR A 8 12.30 6.81 8.54
CA THR A 8 11.68 5.81 9.44
C THR A 8 10.51 5.09 8.78
N VAL A 9 9.66 5.81 8.05
CA VAL A 9 8.51 5.23 7.33
C VAL A 9 8.98 4.37 6.15
N SER A 10 9.94 4.85 5.36
CA SER A 10 10.50 4.08 4.23
C SER A 10 11.19 2.78 4.71
N ALA A 11 11.95 2.83 5.82
CA ALA A 11 12.55 1.63 6.41
C ALA A 11 11.50 0.66 6.97
N TYR A 12 10.38 1.16 7.51
CA TYR A 12 9.26 0.33 7.95
C TYR A 12 8.52 -0.33 6.78
N GLU A 13 8.23 0.43 5.72
CA GLU A 13 7.63 -0.08 4.49
C GLU A 13 8.51 -1.15 3.83
N ALA A 14 9.83 -0.98 3.83
CA ALA A 14 10.79 -1.98 3.33
C ALA A 14 10.85 -3.27 4.19
N ILE A 15 10.45 -3.21 5.48
CA ILE A 15 10.26 -4.44 6.29
C ILE A 15 8.96 -5.14 5.90
N LEU A 16 7.91 -4.40 5.54
CA LEU A 16 6.62 -4.94 5.06
C LEU A 16 6.68 -5.46 3.62
N SER A 17 7.55 -4.92 2.75
CA SER A 17 7.82 -5.46 1.40
C SER A 17 8.75 -6.68 1.40
N HIS A 18 9.15 -7.16 2.58
CA HIS A 18 10.07 -8.27 2.82
C HIS A 18 11.54 -8.01 2.41
N GLU A 19 11.92 -6.79 2.05
CA GLU A 19 13.30 -6.38 1.71
C GLU A 19 14.22 -6.27 2.94
N LEU A 20 13.68 -5.82 4.07
CA LEU A 20 14.39 -5.68 5.35
C LEU A 20 13.80 -6.59 6.43
N ASN A 21 14.60 -6.93 7.44
CA ASN A 21 14.19 -7.79 8.54
C ASN A 21 14.03 -7.00 9.85
N TRP A 22 14.70 -5.86 10.00
CA TRP A 22 14.62 -5.07 11.22
C TRP A 22 14.98 -3.59 11.03
N LEU A 23 14.47 -2.76 11.94
CA LEU A 23 14.93 -1.40 12.19
C LEU A 23 15.08 -1.14 13.69
N VAL A 24 16.03 -0.26 14.05
CA VAL A 24 16.30 0.18 15.43
C VAL A 24 16.06 1.68 15.51
N LEU A 25 15.19 2.06 16.45
CA LEU A 25 14.95 3.44 16.86
C LEU A 25 15.65 3.68 18.20
N ARG A 26 16.40 4.77 18.31
CA ARG A 26 16.94 5.25 19.60
C ARG A 26 16.29 6.57 19.98
N TYR A 27 16.42 6.97 21.24
CA TYR A 27 16.07 8.34 21.64
C TYR A 27 17.07 9.34 21.06
N SER A 28 16.58 10.49 20.61
CA SER A 28 17.45 11.56 20.14
C SER A 28 18.18 12.22 21.31
N ASN A 29 19.44 12.60 21.09
CA ASN A 29 20.24 13.29 22.11
C ASN A 29 19.69 14.70 22.41
N ASP A 30 19.07 15.33 21.41
CA ASP A 30 18.56 16.71 21.53
C ASP A 30 17.19 16.78 22.20
N ASN A 31 16.39 15.71 22.13
CA ASN A 31 15.08 15.61 22.78
C ASN A 31 14.80 14.17 23.28
N PRO A 32 14.71 13.93 24.61
CA PRO A 32 14.43 12.61 25.20
C PRO A 32 12.98 12.12 25.02
N ASP A 33 12.14 12.85 24.29
CA ASP A 33 10.80 12.44 23.87
C ASP A 33 10.67 12.16 22.36
N ASP A 34 11.73 12.40 21.58
CA ASP A 34 11.81 12.04 20.16
C ASP A 34 12.64 10.78 19.93
N LEU A 35 12.20 9.97 18.95
CA LEU A 35 12.90 8.81 18.45
C LEU A 35 13.50 9.10 17.08
N GLU A 36 14.73 8.63 16.85
CA GLU A 36 15.41 8.70 15.56
C GLU A 36 15.79 7.29 15.09
N LEU A 37 15.72 7.07 13.78
CA LEU A 37 16.18 5.84 13.14
C LEU A 37 17.71 5.77 13.29
N TYR A 38 18.18 4.80 14.06
CA TYR A 38 19.61 4.54 14.26
C TYR A 38 20.19 3.68 13.14
N SER A 39 19.50 2.60 12.79
CA SER A 39 19.93 1.63 11.78
C SER A 39 18.78 0.71 11.36
N TYR A 40 19.01 -0.04 10.29
CA TYR A 40 18.12 -1.07 9.76
C TYR A 40 18.95 -2.13 9.02
N GLY A 41 18.39 -3.30 8.75
CA GLY A 41 19.12 -4.37 8.08
C GLY A 41 18.29 -5.58 7.64
N SER A 42 18.90 -6.37 6.76
CA SER A 42 18.37 -7.60 6.14
C SER A 42 18.79 -8.87 6.87
N ASP A 43 19.93 -8.90 7.54
CA ASP A 43 20.62 -10.15 7.89
C ASP A 43 20.15 -10.71 9.26
N GLY A 44 18.82 -10.66 9.45
CA GLY A 44 18.10 -11.29 10.54
C GLY A 44 18.57 -10.90 11.94
N LEU A 45 18.51 -11.88 12.84
CA LEU A 45 18.68 -11.68 14.28
C LEU A 45 20.14 -11.46 14.70
N GLU A 46 21.10 -11.95 13.91
CA GLU A 46 22.53 -11.90 14.26
C GLU A 46 23.14 -10.53 13.98
N GLN A 47 22.83 -9.93 12.83
CA GLN A 47 23.22 -8.57 12.49
C GLN A 47 22.55 -7.55 13.42
N LEU A 48 21.27 -7.78 13.79
CA LEU A 48 20.59 -7.02 14.83
C LEU A 48 21.32 -7.12 16.18
N LYS A 49 21.73 -8.31 16.61
CA LYS A 49 22.52 -8.47 17.86
C LYS A 49 23.86 -7.74 17.82
N ALA A 50 24.60 -7.85 16.72
CA ALA A 50 25.86 -7.13 16.55
C ALA A 50 25.65 -5.62 16.70
N THR A 51 24.62 -5.09 16.03
CA THR A 51 24.18 -3.68 16.13
C THR A 51 23.80 -3.28 17.56
N LEU A 52 23.01 -4.10 18.26
CA LEU A 52 22.58 -3.83 19.64
C LEU A 52 23.70 -3.96 20.67
N SER A 53 24.78 -4.68 20.36
CA SER A 53 25.91 -4.89 21.28
C SER A 53 26.82 -3.66 21.41
N GLY A 54 26.75 -2.73 20.44
CA GLY A 54 27.42 -1.43 20.47
C GLY A 54 26.50 -0.25 20.85
N LEU A 55 25.25 -0.51 21.24
CA LEU A 55 24.27 0.52 21.60
C LEU A 55 24.19 0.72 23.11
N GLU A 56 24.48 1.94 23.56
CA GLU A 56 24.17 2.37 24.92
C GLU A 56 22.78 3.02 24.99
N GLY A 57 22.09 2.87 26.12
CA GLY A 57 20.78 3.46 26.36
C GLY A 57 19.59 2.64 25.85
N ILE A 58 18.41 3.29 25.83
CA ILE A 58 17.14 2.63 25.49
C ILE A 58 16.94 2.61 23.97
N SER A 59 16.54 1.46 23.43
CA SER A 59 16.17 1.31 22.01
C SER A 59 14.80 0.66 21.83
N VAL A 60 14.05 1.09 20.81
CA VAL A 60 12.80 0.47 20.34
C VAL A 60 13.06 -0.13 18.97
N ILE A 61 12.85 -1.43 18.83
CA ILE A 61 13.25 -2.23 17.67
C ILE A 61 11.99 -2.82 17.05
N PHE A 62 11.84 -2.75 15.72
CA PHE A 62 10.82 -3.50 14.99
C PHE A 62 11.51 -4.62 14.21
N TYR A 63 11.11 -5.87 14.44
CA TYR A 63 11.76 -7.08 13.91
C TYR A 63 10.73 -8.02 13.27
N ARG A 64 11.07 -8.58 12.11
CA ARG A 64 10.31 -9.58 11.35
C ARG A 64 10.98 -10.96 11.51
N ASP A 65 10.34 -11.88 12.24
CA ASP A 65 10.75 -13.29 12.25
C ASP A 65 10.14 -13.98 11.04
N GLN A 66 10.99 -14.55 10.19
CA GLN A 66 10.58 -15.35 9.05
C GLN A 66 10.41 -16.80 9.53
N ALA A 67 9.16 -17.21 9.75
CA ALA A 67 8.81 -18.62 9.83
C ALA A 67 8.57 -19.18 8.42
N GLU A 68 8.33 -20.49 8.30
CA GLU A 68 8.24 -21.18 7.01
C GLU A 68 6.96 -20.81 6.23
N ASP A 69 5.84 -20.62 6.93
CA ASP A 69 4.54 -20.27 6.32
C ASP A 69 4.15 -18.79 6.50
N ASP A 70 4.55 -18.12 7.60
CA ASP A 70 4.12 -16.76 7.97
C ASP A 70 5.27 -15.85 8.42
N SER A 71 5.19 -14.56 8.08
CA SER A 71 6.10 -13.52 8.59
C SER A 71 5.50 -12.84 9.81
N THR A 72 6.12 -13.01 10.99
CA THR A 72 5.60 -12.48 12.26
C THR A 72 6.37 -11.24 12.70
N TYR A 73 5.64 -10.20 13.12
CA TYR A 73 6.22 -8.88 13.40
C TYR A 73 6.21 -8.60 14.91
N THR A 74 7.38 -8.35 15.49
CA THR A 74 7.57 -8.14 16.94
C THR A 74 8.19 -6.77 17.20
N LEU A 75 7.58 -5.99 18.11
CA LEU A 75 8.18 -4.77 18.63
C LEU A 75 8.94 -5.08 19.92
N VAL A 76 10.27 -4.93 19.91
CA VAL A 76 11.14 -5.21 21.06
C VAL A 76 11.60 -3.89 21.69
N THR A 77 11.35 -3.71 22.99
CA THR A 77 11.89 -2.59 23.77
C THR A 77 13.11 -3.07 24.56
N LEU A 78 14.32 -2.61 24.17
CA LEU A 78 15.56 -2.87 24.91
C LEU A 78 15.76 -1.77 25.95
N ILE A 79 15.74 -2.13 27.23
CA ILE A 79 15.92 -1.23 28.36
C ILE A 79 17.06 -1.76 29.25
N PRO A 80 18.31 -1.28 29.08
CA PRO A 80 19.45 -1.74 29.87
C PRO A 80 19.17 -1.67 31.38
N SER A 81 19.70 -2.62 32.15
CA SER A 81 19.47 -2.69 33.61
C SER A 81 20.03 -1.51 34.40
N SER A 82 20.93 -0.72 33.82
CA SER A 82 21.43 0.58 34.33
C SER A 82 20.44 1.75 34.17
N THR A 83 19.35 1.57 33.40
CA THR A 83 18.36 2.62 33.12
C THR A 83 17.56 2.96 34.38
N SER A 84 17.48 4.25 34.72
CA SER A 84 16.69 4.71 35.87
C SER A 84 15.16 4.55 35.64
N PRO A 85 14.33 4.50 36.70
CA PRO A 85 12.92 4.11 36.58
C PRO A 85 12.07 5.03 35.69
N VAL A 86 12.38 6.33 35.62
CA VAL A 86 11.57 7.31 34.86
C VAL A 86 11.74 7.14 33.34
N PRO A 87 12.97 7.08 32.77
CA PRO A 87 13.17 6.66 31.39
C PRO A 87 12.61 5.26 31.08
N LYS A 88 12.73 4.29 31.99
CA LYS A 88 12.15 2.93 31.82
C LYS A 88 10.63 2.98 31.67
N ALA A 89 9.93 3.77 32.48
CA ALA A 89 8.49 3.97 32.38
C ALA A 89 8.10 4.72 31.08
N ARG A 90 8.81 5.81 30.75
CA ARG A 90 8.61 6.59 29.51
C ARG A 90 8.74 5.71 28.27
N ALA A 91 9.78 4.87 28.22
CA ALA A 91 10.04 3.97 27.11
C ALA A 91 8.91 2.98 26.84
N LEU A 92 8.29 2.43 27.89
CA LEU A 92 7.16 1.50 27.76
C LEU A 92 5.87 2.19 27.30
N VAL A 93 5.69 3.49 27.59
CA VAL A 93 4.60 4.30 27.02
C VAL A 93 4.89 4.63 25.55
N HIS A 94 6.14 4.97 25.23
CA HIS A 94 6.54 5.38 23.88
C HIS A 94 6.59 4.20 22.91
N SER A 95 7.04 3.00 23.32
CA SER A 95 6.99 1.82 22.46
C SER A 95 5.55 1.38 22.14
N ARG A 96 4.61 1.51 23.08
CA ARG A 96 3.17 1.33 22.78
C ARG A 96 2.68 2.31 21.71
N ARG A 97 3.07 3.58 21.79
CA ARG A 97 2.75 4.61 20.78
C ARG A 97 3.39 4.30 19.42
N VAL A 98 4.65 3.84 19.39
CA VAL A 98 5.32 3.37 18.16
C VAL A 98 4.53 2.21 17.55
N GLY A 99 4.08 1.27 18.37
CA GLY A 99 3.22 0.15 17.95
C GLY A 99 1.88 0.57 17.34
N THR A 100 1.27 1.65 17.84
CA THR A 100 0.05 2.24 17.22
C THR A 100 0.31 3.06 15.96
N VAL A 101 1.57 3.20 15.53
CA VAL A 101 1.95 3.69 14.19
C VAL A 101 2.35 2.51 13.29
N PHE A 102 3.05 1.52 13.86
CA PHE A 102 3.45 0.29 13.20
C PHE A 102 2.34 -0.77 13.27
N ASN A 103 1.22 -0.49 12.58
CA ASN A 103 -0.07 -1.21 12.60
C ASN A 103 -0.06 -2.72 12.31
N VAL A 104 1.10 -3.33 12.06
CA VAL A 104 1.26 -4.76 11.69
C VAL A 104 1.95 -5.57 12.82
N GLN A 105 2.31 -4.96 13.95
CA GLN A 105 2.90 -5.67 15.08
C GLN A 105 1.94 -6.74 15.68
N HIS A 106 2.47 -7.94 15.96
CA HIS A 106 1.73 -9.06 16.53
C HIS A 106 1.96 -9.22 18.04
N THR A 107 3.14 -8.85 18.54
CA THR A 107 3.47 -8.94 19.98
C THR A 107 4.49 -7.87 20.38
N MET A 108 4.51 -7.53 21.68
CA MET A 108 5.45 -6.57 22.28
C MET A 108 6.33 -7.26 23.33
N LEU A 109 7.64 -7.29 23.07
CA LEU A 109 8.64 -7.88 23.97
C LEU A 109 9.43 -6.77 24.69
N THR A 110 9.77 -6.97 25.96
CA THR A 110 10.72 -6.10 26.69
C THR A 110 11.92 -6.94 27.14
N ILE A 111 13.13 -6.47 26.88
CA ILE A 111 14.39 -7.13 27.25
C ILE A 111 15.35 -6.15 27.93
N GLU A 112 16.25 -6.67 28.76
CA GLU A 112 17.26 -5.90 29.49
C GLU A 112 18.68 -6.10 28.96
N SER A 113 18.87 -7.03 28.02
CA SER A 113 20.16 -7.34 27.39
C SER A 113 19.96 -7.94 26.00
N PRO A 114 20.79 -7.61 24.98
CA PRO A 114 20.73 -8.23 23.65
C PRO A 114 20.85 -9.76 23.67
N SER A 115 21.48 -10.34 24.69
CA SER A 115 21.60 -11.79 24.88
C SER A 115 20.26 -12.48 25.17
N GLN A 116 19.26 -11.74 25.67
CA GLN A 116 17.90 -12.26 25.89
C GLN A 116 17.10 -12.37 24.59
N LEU A 117 17.52 -11.69 23.52
CA LEU A 117 16.82 -11.66 22.24
C LEU A 117 17.11 -12.93 21.43
N THR A 118 16.35 -14.00 21.64
CA THR A 118 16.48 -15.24 20.85
C THR A 118 15.22 -15.51 20.03
N THR A 119 15.38 -16.21 18.89
CA THR A 119 14.25 -16.72 18.09
C THR A 119 13.27 -17.51 18.94
N THR A 120 13.75 -18.26 19.94
CA THR A 120 12.91 -18.97 20.91
C THR A 120 12.12 -18.04 21.84
N THR A 121 12.67 -16.92 22.30
CA THR A 121 11.90 -15.90 23.05
C THR A 121 10.89 -15.17 22.19
N ILE A 122 11.24 -14.83 20.95
CA ILE A 122 10.35 -14.13 19.99
C ILE A 122 9.15 -15.02 19.67
N ARG A 123 9.39 -16.27 19.24
CA ARG A 123 8.31 -17.23 18.94
C ARG A 123 7.46 -17.53 20.17
N LYS A 124 8.05 -17.61 21.37
CA LYS A 124 7.27 -17.75 22.63
C LYS A 124 6.39 -16.52 22.93
N ALA A 125 6.85 -15.31 22.63
CA ALA A 125 6.06 -14.08 22.80
C ALA A 125 4.97 -13.92 21.74
N VAL A 126 5.16 -14.45 20.54
CA VAL A 126 4.12 -14.52 19.48
C VAL A 126 3.04 -15.56 19.83
N LEU A 127 3.43 -16.72 20.36
CA LEU A 127 2.50 -17.79 20.77
C LEU A 127 1.70 -17.48 22.05
N ALA A 128 2.07 -16.45 22.81
CA ALA A 128 1.42 -16.09 24.07
C ALA A 128 1.44 -14.57 24.32
N PRO A 129 0.76 -13.76 23.50
CA PRO A 129 0.81 -12.29 23.57
C PRO A 129 0.23 -11.74 24.88
N ASP A 130 -0.78 -12.40 25.45
CA ASP A 130 -1.38 -12.04 26.74
C ASP A 130 -0.57 -12.50 27.96
N SER A 131 0.53 -13.25 27.76
CA SER A 131 1.39 -13.61 28.89
C SER A 131 2.10 -12.36 29.42
N PRO A 132 1.97 -12.01 30.70
CA PRO A 132 2.64 -10.83 31.24
C PRO A 132 4.15 -10.97 31.01
N PRO A 133 4.84 -9.93 30.52
CA PRO A 133 6.19 -10.05 29.98
C PRO A 133 7.08 -10.74 31.01
N SER A 134 7.59 -11.91 30.63
CA SER A 134 8.20 -12.87 31.55
C SER A 134 9.46 -12.28 32.20
N SER A 135 9.26 -11.59 33.32
CA SER A 135 10.33 -11.07 34.19
C SER A 135 11.41 -12.15 34.34
N PRO A 136 12.69 -11.84 34.08
CA PRO A 136 13.75 -12.85 34.11
C PRO A 136 13.71 -13.55 35.48
N PRO A 137 13.78 -14.89 35.52
CA PRO A 137 13.56 -15.65 36.75
C PRO A 137 14.49 -15.12 37.83
N LEU A 138 13.90 -14.57 38.89
CA LEU A 138 14.63 -13.90 39.98
C LEU A 138 15.69 -14.86 40.48
N ARG A 139 16.97 -14.49 40.29
CA ARG A 139 18.10 -15.31 40.74
C ARG A 139 17.89 -15.61 42.23
N PRO A 140 17.93 -16.89 42.66
CA PRO A 140 17.70 -17.22 44.05
C PRO A 140 18.76 -16.53 44.90
N VAL A 141 18.33 -15.54 45.69
CA VAL A 141 19.19 -14.87 46.65
C VAL A 141 19.62 -15.93 47.67
N PRO A 142 20.92 -16.11 47.95
CA PRO A 142 21.37 -17.08 48.93
C PRO A 142 20.89 -16.65 50.32
N THR A 143 19.87 -17.33 50.84
CA THR A 143 19.34 -17.13 52.18
C THR A 143 20.40 -17.54 53.21
N MET A 144 21.25 -16.60 53.59
CA MET A 144 22.19 -16.74 54.72
C MET A 144 21.39 -17.05 55.98
N GLY A 145 21.55 -18.27 56.49
CA GLY A 145 20.73 -18.79 57.58
C GLY A 145 21.03 -18.12 58.92
N ALA A 146 19.99 -17.66 59.60
CA ALA A 146 20.03 -17.25 61.00
C ALA A 146 19.24 -18.23 61.86
N SER A 147 19.90 -19.31 62.29
CA SER A 147 19.40 -20.10 63.42
C SER A 147 19.50 -19.27 64.69
N LEU A 148 18.44 -19.25 65.52
CA LEU A 148 18.54 -19.69 66.93
C LEU A 148 17.21 -19.60 67.72
N SER A 149 17.00 -20.64 68.53
CA SER A 149 16.36 -20.64 69.86
C SER A 149 14.82 -20.64 70.04
N SER A 150 14.43 -21.52 70.95
CA SER A 150 13.36 -21.38 71.96
C SER A 150 11.91 -21.74 71.60
N GLU A 151 11.57 -23.02 71.76
CA GLU A 151 10.21 -23.43 72.14
C GLU A 151 9.90 -23.06 73.60
N ALA A 152 8.67 -22.64 73.89
CA ALA A 152 8.08 -22.66 75.25
C ALA A 152 6.55 -22.94 75.17
N PRO A 153 5.95 -23.75 76.07
CA PRO A 153 4.65 -24.36 75.79
C PRO A 153 3.42 -23.74 76.47
N ARG A 154 2.35 -23.61 75.67
CA ARG A 154 0.92 -23.89 75.99
C ARG A 154 0.38 -23.63 77.43
N SER A 155 -0.44 -22.60 77.56
CA SER A 155 -1.72 -22.64 78.29
C SER A 155 -2.80 -22.06 77.36
N ARG A 156 -3.88 -22.74 76.98
CA ARG A 156 -4.88 -23.58 77.69
C ARG A 156 -5.80 -22.79 78.63
N ILE A 157 -6.58 -21.88 78.04
CA ILE A 157 -7.88 -21.46 78.59
C ILE A 157 -8.97 -21.95 77.62
N GLN A 158 -9.99 -22.62 78.16
CA GLN A 158 -11.20 -23.00 77.44
C GLN A 158 -12.30 -21.96 77.71
N ARG A 159 -13.17 -21.67 76.73
CA ARG A 159 -14.64 -21.79 76.90
C ARG A 159 -15.44 -21.53 75.61
N ASN A 160 -16.50 -22.33 75.49
CA ASN A 160 -17.81 -22.04 74.89
C ASN A 160 -17.90 -21.59 73.41
N LYS A 161 -18.43 -22.51 72.58
CA LYS A 161 -18.97 -22.24 71.24
C LYS A 161 -20.42 -21.74 71.34
N PRO A 162 -20.80 -20.69 70.57
CA PRO A 162 -22.14 -20.58 69.98
C PRO A 162 -22.24 -21.28 68.61
N LYS A 163 -23.43 -21.36 68.04
CA LYS A 163 -23.71 -21.94 66.72
C LYS A 163 -23.47 -20.91 65.58
N PRO A 164 -23.18 -21.34 64.34
CA PRO A 164 -22.93 -20.42 63.24
C PRO A 164 -24.21 -19.66 62.83
N ILE A 165 -24.06 -18.36 62.56
CA ILE A 165 -25.02 -17.57 61.80
C ILE A 165 -24.42 -17.37 60.40
N THR A 166 -25.14 -17.81 59.38
CA THR A 166 -24.79 -17.58 57.97
C THR A 166 -25.18 -16.15 57.59
N LEU A 167 -24.19 -15.30 57.33
CA LEU A 167 -24.37 -14.00 56.68
C LEU A 167 -23.24 -13.79 55.68
N ASP A 168 -23.60 -13.51 54.43
CA ASP A 168 -22.64 -13.19 53.37
C ASP A 168 -21.90 -11.90 53.67
N LEU A 169 -20.57 -11.97 53.62
CA LEU A 169 -19.69 -10.82 53.76
C LEU A 169 -18.89 -10.66 52.45
N THR A 170 -19.41 -9.81 51.57
CA THR A 170 -18.75 -9.39 50.33
C THR A 170 -17.47 -8.62 50.64
N ARG A 171 -16.36 -9.38 50.64
CA ARG A 171 -15.02 -8.97 51.03
C ARG A 171 -14.45 -7.86 50.12
N ARG A 172 -14.49 -6.60 50.57
CA ARG A 172 -13.72 -5.47 50.03
C ARG A 172 -12.91 -4.78 51.15
N SER A 173 -11.60 -5.00 51.17
CA SER A 173 -10.62 -4.23 51.97
C SER A 173 -9.17 -4.53 51.51
N PHE A 174 -8.23 -3.72 52.01
CA PHE A 174 -6.77 -3.67 51.72
C PHE A 174 -6.38 -3.06 50.36
N SER A 175 -5.33 -2.23 50.23
CA SER A 175 -4.50 -1.42 51.16
C SER A 175 -3.49 -0.66 50.26
N GLU A 176 -3.13 0.63 50.36
CA GLU A 176 -2.87 1.53 51.50
C GLU A 176 -1.86 1.02 52.53
N THR A 177 -0.57 1.18 52.22
CA THR A 177 0.56 0.89 53.12
C THR A 177 1.67 1.93 52.98
N TYR A 178 1.92 2.66 54.08
CA TYR A 178 3.15 3.36 54.51
C TYR A 178 4.35 3.51 53.55
N ALA A 179 4.83 4.75 53.42
CA ALA A 179 6.23 5.08 53.11
C ALA A 179 6.70 6.24 54.03
N PRO A 180 7.76 6.07 54.86
CA PRO A 180 8.21 7.10 55.80
C PRO A 180 9.14 8.16 55.17
N HIS A 181 9.40 9.23 55.92
CA HIS A 181 10.11 10.44 55.49
C HIS A 181 11.50 10.22 54.87
N TYR A 182 11.77 10.94 53.78
CA TYR A 182 13.12 11.33 53.35
C TYR A 182 13.24 12.87 53.34
N PRO A 183 14.35 13.46 53.81
CA PRO A 183 14.60 14.89 53.72
C PRO A 183 15.05 15.28 52.30
N ILE A 184 14.59 16.44 51.82
CA ILE A 184 14.96 16.99 50.50
C ILE A 184 16.17 17.93 50.68
N PRO A 185 17.29 17.75 49.96
CA PRO A 185 18.38 18.72 49.98
C PRO A 185 17.98 19.99 49.22
N GLN A 186 18.22 21.15 49.83
CA GLN A 186 18.06 22.44 49.18
C GLN A 186 19.30 22.81 48.36
N GLN A 187 19.09 23.18 47.09
CA GLN A 187 19.75 24.24 46.32
C GLN A 187 19.80 23.86 44.82
N ALA A 188 19.33 24.77 43.97
CA ALA A 188 19.53 24.74 42.53
C ALA A 188 20.02 26.14 42.09
N PRO A 189 21.00 26.26 41.18
CA PRO A 189 21.52 27.54 40.72
C PRO A 189 20.53 28.26 39.77
N PRO A 190 20.65 29.59 39.61
CA PRO A 190 19.75 30.37 38.75
C PRO A 190 19.99 30.11 37.25
N VAL A 191 18.91 30.08 36.48
CA VAL A 191 18.92 29.94 35.01
C VAL A 191 18.73 31.33 34.36
N PRO A 192 19.52 31.70 33.33
CA PRO A 192 19.38 32.99 32.65
C PRO A 192 18.15 33.06 31.71
N PRO A 193 17.66 34.27 31.36
CA PRO A 193 16.45 34.45 30.55
C PRO A 193 16.70 34.20 29.04
N MET A 194 15.66 33.73 28.35
CA MET A 194 15.58 33.66 26.88
C MET A 194 14.44 34.56 26.36
N PRO A 195 14.57 35.14 25.15
CA PRO A 195 13.62 36.14 24.64
C PRO A 195 12.35 35.53 24.04
N SER A 196 11.26 36.31 24.08
CA SER A 196 9.99 36.02 23.41
C SER A 196 10.03 36.39 21.92
N ILE A 197 9.42 35.57 21.07
CA ILE A 197 9.03 35.92 19.69
C ILE A 197 7.59 35.46 19.47
N PHE A 198 6.73 36.37 19.00
CA PHE A 198 5.29 36.14 18.83
C PHE A 198 4.92 35.50 17.49
N ALA A 199 3.72 34.90 17.47
CA ALA A 199 3.09 34.24 16.34
C ALA A 199 2.91 35.11 15.07
N ASN A 200 2.87 34.45 13.91
CA ASN A 200 1.64 34.33 13.09
C ASN A 200 1.86 33.62 11.75
N SER A 201 1.14 32.53 11.49
CA SER A 201 0.80 32.10 10.12
C SER A 201 -0.48 31.24 10.14
N LYS A 202 -1.42 31.54 9.23
CA LYS A 202 -2.60 30.70 8.96
C LYS A 202 -2.31 29.83 7.73
N PRO A 203 -2.71 28.56 7.68
CA PRO A 203 -2.45 27.70 6.53
C PRO A 203 -3.30 28.12 5.33
N SER A 204 -2.66 28.26 4.16
CA SER A 204 -3.36 28.42 2.88
C SER A 204 -3.50 27.06 2.20
N GLY A 205 -4.74 26.64 1.95
CA GLY A 205 -5.02 25.35 1.32
C GLY A 205 -4.77 25.38 -0.18
N MET A 206 -3.66 24.78 -0.63
CA MET A 206 -3.42 24.47 -2.04
C MET A 206 -3.33 22.95 -2.23
N LEU A 207 -4.35 22.36 -2.86
CA LEU A 207 -4.29 21.11 -3.64
C LEU A 207 -5.70 20.80 -4.20
N GLY A 208 -5.90 20.98 -5.50
CA GLY A 208 -7.22 20.75 -6.13
C GLY A 208 -7.31 21.33 -7.55
N GLY A 209 -6.70 20.66 -8.53
CA GLY A 209 -6.60 21.25 -9.88
C GLY A 209 -5.99 20.39 -11.00
N LEU A 210 -5.93 19.06 -10.86
CA LEU A 210 -5.42 18.17 -11.91
C LEU A 210 -6.45 17.11 -12.28
N LEU A 211 -7.10 17.32 -13.44
CA LEU A 211 -7.66 16.33 -14.40
C LEU A 211 -8.66 17.06 -15.33
N ARG A 212 -8.14 17.75 -16.36
CA ARG A 212 -8.96 18.28 -17.48
C ARG A 212 -8.58 17.55 -18.78
N PRO A 213 -9.46 16.69 -19.35
CA PRO A 213 -9.18 16.02 -20.62
C PRO A 213 -8.99 17.00 -21.79
N ARG A 214 -7.82 16.97 -22.43
CA ARG A 214 -7.41 17.91 -23.48
C ARG A 214 -7.92 17.48 -24.87
N LYS A 215 -9.19 17.71 -25.16
CA LYS A 215 -9.84 17.40 -26.45
C LYS A 215 -9.14 18.13 -27.62
N ARG A 216 -8.49 17.39 -28.53
CA ARG A 216 -7.92 17.95 -29.78
C ARG A 216 -9.02 18.16 -30.82
N ARG A 217 -8.98 19.30 -31.53
CA ARG A 217 -9.64 19.49 -32.83
C ARG A 217 -8.78 18.86 -33.92
N ASN A 218 -9.40 18.19 -34.88
CA ASN A 218 -8.94 18.11 -36.26
C ASN A 218 -10.08 18.58 -37.17
N HIS A 219 -9.76 19.26 -38.26
CA HIS A 219 -10.71 19.64 -39.30
C HIS A 219 -10.74 18.60 -40.41
N THR A 220 -11.92 18.19 -40.83
CA THR A 220 -12.16 17.62 -42.16
C THR A 220 -13.55 18.02 -42.63
N LEU A 221 -13.70 18.27 -43.93
CA LEU A 221 -14.95 18.69 -44.59
C LEU A 221 -15.68 17.45 -45.12
N HIS A 222 -17.01 17.40 -45.03
CA HIS A 222 -17.94 17.17 -46.16
C HIS A 222 -19.42 16.98 -45.74
N ALA A 223 -20.33 17.40 -46.63
CA ALA A 223 -21.67 16.84 -46.91
C ALA A 223 -22.81 16.84 -45.83
N SER A 224 -23.69 17.85 -45.94
CA SER A 224 -25.17 17.76 -46.12
C SER A 224 -26.12 17.03 -45.14
N HIS A 225 -27.33 17.64 -44.96
CA HIS A 225 -28.54 17.14 -44.26
C HIS A 225 -28.41 16.97 -42.72
N ASP A 226 -29.43 17.24 -41.89
CA ASP A 226 -30.75 17.89 -42.11
C ASP A 226 -31.29 18.58 -40.83
N VAL A 227 -32.48 19.19 -40.92
CA VAL A 227 -33.37 19.77 -39.87
C VAL A 227 -33.08 19.40 -38.40
N GLY A 228 -33.04 20.42 -37.53
CA GLY A 228 -33.23 20.26 -36.07
C GLY A 228 -32.98 21.55 -35.27
N ASP A 229 -34.04 22.18 -34.75
CA ASP A 229 -33.93 23.30 -33.81
C ASP A 229 -33.50 22.83 -32.41
N ASP A 230 -32.48 23.47 -31.82
CA ASP A 230 -32.38 23.70 -30.37
C ASP A 230 -31.25 24.71 -30.08
N LEU A 231 -31.62 25.94 -29.69
CA LEU A 231 -30.66 26.99 -29.31
C LEU A 231 -30.50 27.06 -27.79
N PRO A 232 -29.27 26.93 -27.23
CA PRO A 232 -29.04 27.12 -25.80
C PRO A 232 -29.21 28.60 -25.39
N PRO A 233 -29.66 28.89 -24.16
CA PRO A 233 -29.92 30.25 -23.71
C PRO A 233 -28.64 31.10 -23.59
N PRO A 234 -28.73 32.43 -23.74
CA PRO A 234 -27.57 33.33 -23.68
C PRO A 234 -26.98 33.43 -22.26
N ILE A 235 -25.66 33.54 -22.20
CA ILE A 235 -24.90 33.78 -20.97
C ILE A 235 -25.04 35.27 -20.59
N PRO A 236 -25.27 35.61 -19.30
CA PRO A 236 -25.40 37.01 -18.88
C PRO A 236 -24.11 37.82 -19.08
N PRO A 237 -24.21 39.16 -19.21
CA PRO A 237 -23.07 40.05 -19.39
C PRO A 237 -22.16 40.06 -18.17
N LYS A 238 -20.94 40.57 -18.38
CA LYS A 238 -19.86 40.57 -17.39
C LYS A 238 -19.33 41.98 -17.23
N ASP A 239 -19.62 42.60 -16.09
CA ASP A 239 -19.21 43.98 -15.80
C ASP A 239 -17.75 44.07 -15.34
N ASP A 240 -16.93 44.80 -16.09
CA ASP A 240 -15.54 45.11 -15.73
C ASP A 240 -15.46 46.47 -14.99
N PHE A 241 -15.21 46.46 -13.68
CA PHE A 241 -14.99 47.68 -12.89
C PHE A 241 -13.79 47.61 -11.93
N PHE A 242 -12.74 48.37 -12.30
CA PHE A 242 -11.73 49.01 -11.45
C PHE A 242 -11.71 50.52 -11.85
N PRO A 243 -10.95 51.47 -11.24
CA PRO A 243 -9.99 51.36 -10.13
C PRO A 243 -10.04 52.50 -9.05
N SER A 244 -9.36 52.28 -7.91
CA SER A 244 -8.63 53.32 -7.14
C SER A 244 -7.58 52.61 -6.26
N LYS A 245 -6.32 53.07 -6.03
CA LYS A 245 -5.58 54.36 -6.01
C LYS A 245 -5.34 54.97 -4.61
N SER A 246 -4.25 54.57 -3.97
CA SER A 246 -3.31 55.43 -3.20
C SER A 246 -1.91 54.76 -3.21
N THR A 247 -0.72 55.40 -3.33
CA THR A 247 0.00 56.46 -2.56
C THR A 247 0.29 56.10 -1.10
N HIS A 248 1.50 56.20 -0.51
CA HIS A 248 2.81 56.81 -0.87
C HIS A 248 3.99 55.81 -0.66
N GLN A 249 5.16 55.93 -1.32
CA GLN A 249 6.43 56.56 -0.84
C GLN A 249 6.73 56.40 0.67
N LEU A 250 7.95 56.02 1.10
CA LEU A 250 9.20 56.81 0.99
C LEU A 250 10.51 55.96 0.88
N TYR A 251 11.66 56.65 0.88
CA TYR A 251 13.03 56.19 0.56
C TYR A 251 13.92 55.83 1.78
N SER A 252 15.17 55.43 1.47
CA SER A 252 16.42 55.55 2.27
C SER A 252 16.95 54.30 3.03
N PRO A 253 18.28 54.17 3.24
CA PRO A 253 19.00 53.13 2.47
C PRO A 253 20.21 52.44 3.18
N VAL A 254 21.00 51.67 2.41
CA VAL A 254 22.41 51.26 2.64
C VAL A 254 22.75 50.55 3.96
N ASP A 255 23.18 49.28 3.85
CA ASP A 255 24.58 48.97 4.20
C ASP A 255 25.15 47.83 3.33
N ARG A 256 26.48 47.79 3.20
CA ARG A 256 27.28 46.80 2.45
C ARG A 256 28.23 46.08 3.41
N ARG A 257 28.06 44.77 3.63
CA ARG A 257 29.16 43.90 4.08
C ARG A 257 29.19 42.58 3.32
N SER A 258 30.38 42.25 2.81
CA SER A 258 30.69 41.07 2.00
C SER A 258 31.32 39.94 2.83
N PRO A 259 31.02 38.67 2.54
CA PRO A 259 31.87 37.54 2.90
C PRO A 259 32.87 37.17 1.76
N PRO A 260 33.96 36.44 2.06
CA PRO A 260 35.06 36.11 1.13
C PRO A 260 34.79 34.85 0.25
N PRO A 261 35.66 34.52 -0.73
CA PRO A 261 35.34 33.63 -1.83
C PRO A 261 35.82 32.16 -1.72
N ILE A 262 35.14 31.29 -2.46
CA ILE A 262 35.62 30.05 -3.13
C ILE A 262 36.36 28.99 -2.26
N LEU A 263 35.73 27.81 -2.15
CA LEU A 263 36.37 26.58 -2.63
C LEU A 263 35.36 25.72 -3.40
N LEU A 264 35.82 25.10 -4.49
CA LEU A 264 35.06 24.25 -5.39
C LEU A 264 35.43 22.78 -5.14
N TYR A 265 34.46 21.88 -4.99
CA TYR A 265 34.59 20.50 -5.49
C TYR A 265 33.20 19.89 -5.70
N SER A 266 32.90 19.51 -6.95
CA SER A 266 31.67 18.79 -7.32
C SER A 266 32.00 17.80 -8.45
N PRO A 267 31.80 16.48 -8.24
CA PRO A 267 32.11 15.48 -9.26
C PRO A 267 31.02 15.44 -10.34
N LYS A 268 31.41 15.72 -11.58
CA LYS A 268 30.51 15.67 -12.76
C LYS A 268 30.16 14.22 -13.10
N ILE A 269 28.90 13.82 -12.94
CA ILE A 269 28.36 12.64 -13.64
C ILE A 269 27.90 13.08 -15.03
N ARG A 270 28.23 12.28 -16.05
CA ARG A 270 27.98 12.61 -17.47
C ARG A 270 26.53 12.29 -17.84
N GLY A 271 25.87 13.23 -18.52
CA GLY A 271 24.63 12.93 -19.26
C GLY A 271 24.95 12.21 -20.57
N SER A 272 24.16 11.17 -20.89
CA SER A 272 24.17 10.51 -22.20
C SER A 272 22.97 11.00 -23.03
N PRO A 273 23.11 11.20 -24.35
CA PRO A 273 22.05 11.76 -25.19
C PRO A 273 21.00 10.70 -25.59
N PRO A 274 19.74 11.10 -25.81
CA PRO A 274 18.70 10.21 -26.32
C PRO A 274 18.76 10.09 -27.86
N GLY A 275 18.90 8.85 -28.33
CA GLY A 275 18.52 8.41 -29.68
C GLY A 275 17.91 7.00 -29.59
N SER A 276 17.22 6.48 -30.59
CA SER A 276 16.76 7.06 -31.85
C SER A 276 15.43 6.41 -32.24
N LEU A 277 14.56 7.09 -32.99
CA LEU A 277 13.29 6.51 -33.46
C LEU A 277 13.42 5.98 -34.89
N SER A 278 13.41 4.65 -35.01
CA SER A 278 13.07 3.89 -36.21
C SER A 278 12.71 2.48 -35.75
N GLU A 279 11.46 2.01 -35.83
CA GLU A 279 10.66 1.79 -37.04
C GLU A 279 11.23 0.65 -37.91
N LEU A 280 10.85 -0.59 -37.57
CA LEU A 280 10.53 -1.68 -38.50
C LEU A 280 9.94 -2.84 -37.68
N GLY A 281 8.71 -3.25 -37.99
CA GLY A 281 8.04 -4.37 -37.32
C GLY A 281 8.15 -5.67 -38.13
N VAL A 282 8.38 -6.79 -37.45
CA VAL A 282 8.20 -8.14 -38.00
C VAL A 282 7.38 -8.98 -37.03
N ILE A 283 6.41 -9.72 -37.57
CA ILE A 283 5.46 -10.54 -36.81
C ILE A 283 6.10 -11.91 -36.51
N SER A 284 6.00 -12.40 -35.27
CA SER A 284 6.02 -13.85 -34.98
C SER A 284 5.49 -14.19 -33.58
N HIS A 285 4.43 -15.00 -33.57
CA HIS A 285 4.08 -16.06 -32.62
C HIS A 285 4.39 -15.88 -31.11
N ALA A 286 3.30 -15.68 -30.34
CA ALA A 286 3.25 -16.17 -28.96
C ALA A 286 3.25 -17.72 -28.95
N HIS A 287 3.81 -18.33 -27.91
CA HIS A 287 3.77 -19.77 -27.68
C HIS A 287 3.61 -20.07 -26.19
N ASP A 288 2.62 -20.89 -25.83
CA ASP A 288 2.24 -21.14 -24.44
C ASP A 288 3.24 -22.06 -23.71
N HIS A 289 3.80 -21.57 -22.60
CA HIS A 289 4.57 -22.41 -21.67
C HIS A 289 3.66 -23.07 -20.63
N TYR A 290 2.94 -24.11 -21.05
CA TYR A 290 2.35 -25.11 -20.16
C TYR A 290 3.10 -26.43 -20.28
N SER A 291 4.15 -26.62 -19.45
CA SER A 291 4.93 -27.86 -19.38
C SER A 291 4.75 -28.55 -18.03
N TYR A 292 4.06 -29.70 -18.03
CA TYR A 292 3.92 -30.55 -16.85
C TYR A 292 5.26 -31.19 -16.44
N ASN A 293 5.50 -31.29 -15.14
CA ASN A 293 6.60 -32.10 -14.59
C ASN A 293 6.27 -33.60 -14.71
N LEU A 294 7.25 -34.42 -15.12
CA LEU A 294 7.26 -35.83 -14.73
C LEU A 294 8.68 -36.42 -14.65
N ALA A 295 8.97 -37.02 -13.49
CA ALA A 295 10.05 -37.95 -13.14
C ALA A 295 11.28 -38.09 -14.07
N THR A 296 12.43 -37.57 -13.62
CA THR A 296 13.76 -38.09 -13.99
C THR A 296 14.31 -38.91 -12.81
N THR A 297 14.56 -40.21 -13.00
CA THR A 297 15.11 -41.10 -11.97
C THR A 297 16.59 -41.37 -12.25
N GLN A 298 17.48 -40.96 -11.33
CA GLN A 298 18.91 -41.31 -11.37
C GLN A 298 19.16 -42.72 -10.79
N LEU A 299 20.24 -43.39 -11.23
CA LEU A 299 21.00 -44.34 -10.41
C LEU A 299 22.41 -44.64 -11.01
N SER A 300 23.46 -44.36 -10.22
CA SER A 300 24.84 -44.94 -10.19
C SER A 300 25.53 -45.51 -11.46
N GLY A 301 26.74 -45.00 -11.79
CA GLY A 301 27.81 -45.70 -12.56
C GLY A 301 28.68 -46.62 -11.67
N PRO A 302 30.02 -46.80 -11.87
CA PRO A 302 31.00 -46.32 -12.89
C PRO A 302 31.77 -47.52 -13.54
N PRO A 303 33.10 -47.55 -13.90
CA PRO A 303 34.11 -46.57 -14.42
C PRO A 303 34.72 -46.99 -15.83
N PRO A 304 35.67 -46.22 -16.44
CA PRO A 304 36.32 -46.51 -17.77
C PRO A 304 37.54 -47.50 -17.68
N PRO A 305 38.34 -47.88 -18.74
CA PRO A 305 38.73 -47.16 -19.98
C PRO A 305 38.84 -47.98 -21.34
N PRO A 306 39.93 -48.05 -22.16
CA PRO A 306 39.99 -47.35 -23.46
C PRO A 306 40.51 -48.13 -24.72
N LYS A 307 40.54 -47.42 -25.89
CA LYS A 307 41.37 -47.59 -27.14
C LYS A 307 40.85 -48.39 -28.37
N ALA A 308 40.67 -47.65 -29.47
CA ALA A 308 41.30 -47.82 -30.81
C ALA A 308 40.79 -48.82 -31.91
N HIS A 309 41.06 -48.39 -33.17
CA HIS A 309 41.26 -49.13 -34.45
C HIS A 309 40.11 -49.43 -35.46
N LYS A 310 40.23 -48.78 -36.65
CA LYS A 310 39.90 -49.26 -38.03
C LYS A 310 38.40 -49.59 -38.31
N THR A 311 37.84 -49.75 -39.53
CA THR A 311 38.23 -49.82 -40.98
C THR A 311 37.23 -48.95 -41.81
N ASP A 312 37.52 -48.32 -42.96
CA ASP A 312 37.90 -48.79 -44.33
C ASP A 312 36.73 -49.29 -45.22
N LEU A 313 36.88 -49.22 -46.58
CA LEU A 313 35.91 -49.43 -47.72
C LEU A 313 35.24 -48.13 -48.28
N THR A 314 35.25 -47.69 -49.56
CA THR A 314 35.28 -48.22 -50.98
C THR A 314 33.90 -48.62 -51.56
N LEU A 315 33.54 -48.52 -52.87
CA LEU A 315 34.30 -48.51 -54.14
C LEU A 315 33.51 -47.88 -55.36
N GLU A 316 34.17 -47.71 -56.52
CA GLU A 316 33.83 -47.05 -57.83
C GLU A 316 32.64 -47.64 -58.70
N GLN A 317 32.37 -47.40 -60.01
CA GLN A 317 33.10 -46.79 -61.18
C GLN A 317 32.24 -46.48 -62.46
N TRP A 318 32.81 -45.72 -63.43
CA TRP A 318 32.81 -45.94 -64.92
C TRP A 318 31.52 -45.65 -65.78
N LYS A 319 31.47 -45.54 -67.15
CA LYS A 319 32.47 -45.48 -68.29
C LYS A 319 31.89 -44.86 -69.61
N SER A 320 32.74 -44.64 -70.64
CA SER A 320 32.38 -44.16 -72.01
C SER A 320 33.34 -44.69 -73.13
N ILE A 321 32.91 -44.78 -74.41
CA ILE A 321 33.71 -45.26 -75.59
C ILE A 321 33.22 -44.65 -76.97
N PRO A 322 33.82 -44.87 -78.18
CA PRO A 322 34.60 -43.81 -78.87
C PRO A 322 34.33 -43.58 -80.39
N LEU A 323 35.14 -42.70 -81.01
CA LEU A 323 35.35 -42.58 -82.47
C LEU A 323 36.61 -43.33 -82.97
N ARG A 324 36.63 -43.77 -84.24
CA ARG A 324 37.81 -44.36 -84.93
C ARG A 324 37.72 -44.11 -86.45
N GLY A 325 38.82 -44.16 -87.21
CA GLY A 325 38.79 -43.95 -88.68
C GLY A 325 40.11 -44.23 -89.42
N LYS A 326 40.16 -43.75 -90.69
CA LYS A 326 41.29 -43.77 -91.66
C LYS A 326 41.85 -45.12 -92.12
N TRP A 327 41.39 -45.60 -93.30
CA TRP A 327 42.18 -46.35 -94.29
C TRP A 327 41.78 -45.84 -95.69
N ALA A 328 42.74 -45.33 -96.47
CA ALA A 328 43.35 -46.00 -97.64
C ALA A 328 42.32 -46.32 -98.75
N ARG A 329 42.23 -45.54 -99.84
CA ARG A 329 43.14 -45.50 -101.01
C ARG A 329 43.50 -46.90 -101.54
N ASP A 330 42.92 -47.23 -102.67
CA ASP A 330 43.65 -47.88 -103.77
C ASP A 330 43.32 -47.16 -105.08
N ALA A 331 44.32 -47.02 -105.96
CA ALA A 331 44.21 -46.23 -107.18
C ALA A 331 45.08 -46.86 -108.28
N THR A 332 44.58 -47.94 -108.87
CA THR A 332 45.23 -48.62 -110.00
C THR A 332 45.16 -47.77 -111.28
N LEU A 333 46.19 -47.95 -112.12
CA LEU A 333 46.37 -47.23 -113.37
C LEU A 333 45.49 -47.86 -114.46
N SER A 334 44.61 -47.06 -115.06
CA SER A 334 43.85 -47.39 -116.29
C SER A 334 44.03 -46.27 -117.31
N ASP A 335 44.01 -46.63 -118.59
CA ASP A 335 44.34 -45.77 -119.73
C ASP A 335 43.40 -44.53 -119.82
N PRO A 336 43.89 -43.32 -120.16
CA PRO A 336 43.04 -42.11 -120.14
C PRO A 336 41.78 -42.19 -121.01
N LYS A 337 41.82 -42.91 -122.14
CA LYS A 337 40.67 -43.09 -123.03
C LYS A 337 39.62 -44.05 -122.47
N GLU A 338 40.07 -45.14 -121.84
CA GLU A 338 39.19 -46.11 -121.16
C GLU A 338 38.44 -45.44 -119.99
N ARG A 339 39.14 -44.59 -119.23
CA ARG A 339 38.58 -43.87 -118.08
C ARG A 339 37.48 -42.87 -118.44
N GLU A 340 37.48 -42.35 -119.67
CA GLU A 340 36.44 -41.44 -120.17
C GLU A 340 35.21 -42.20 -120.67
N ALA A 341 35.40 -43.34 -121.35
CA ALA A 341 34.30 -44.25 -121.72
C ALA A 341 33.54 -44.74 -120.48
N ARG A 342 34.25 -45.21 -119.45
CA ARG A 342 33.66 -45.67 -118.17
C ARG A 342 32.85 -44.59 -117.45
N ARG A 343 33.19 -43.29 -117.62
CA ARG A 343 32.38 -42.18 -117.07
C ARG A 343 31.05 -42.02 -117.80
N ARG A 344 31.03 -42.03 -119.13
CA ARG A 344 29.78 -41.93 -119.92
C ARG A 344 28.86 -43.14 -119.78
N GLU A 345 29.39 -44.28 -119.37
CA GLU A 345 28.60 -45.47 -119.08
C GLU A 345 28.05 -45.45 -117.65
N ALA A 346 28.90 -45.24 -116.64
CA ALA A 346 28.47 -45.13 -115.24
C ALA A 346 27.50 -43.96 -115.00
N GLN A 347 27.62 -42.86 -115.76
CA GLN A 347 26.68 -41.74 -115.68
C GLN A 347 25.29 -42.12 -116.22
N ARG A 348 25.20 -42.74 -117.41
CA ARG A 348 23.93 -43.28 -117.99
C ARG A 348 23.39 -44.52 -117.28
N GLN A 349 24.09 -45.00 -116.26
CA GLN A 349 23.61 -46.04 -115.36
C GLN A 349 23.03 -45.39 -114.10
N ARG A 350 23.75 -44.45 -113.47
CA ARG A 350 23.24 -43.62 -112.37
C ARG A 350 21.99 -42.84 -112.73
N GLU A 351 21.92 -42.23 -113.91
CA GLU A 351 20.74 -41.47 -114.36
C GLU A 351 19.47 -42.34 -114.37
N ARG A 352 19.57 -43.64 -114.64
CA ARG A 352 18.42 -44.58 -114.55
C ARG A 352 18.15 -45.09 -113.13
N GLU A 353 19.20 -45.38 -112.36
CA GLU A 353 19.08 -45.74 -110.94
C GLU A 353 18.47 -44.58 -110.12
N GLU A 354 18.73 -43.33 -110.52
CA GLU A 354 18.21 -42.10 -109.90
C GLU A 354 16.75 -41.81 -110.34
N GLU A 355 16.39 -42.04 -111.61
CA GLU A 355 14.99 -41.99 -112.07
C GLU A 355 14.09 -43.02 -111.36
N GLU A 356 14.56 -44.28 -111.23
CA GLU A 356 13.82 -45.33 -110.51
C GLU A 356 13.70 -45.04 -109.00
N ALA A 357 14.76 -44.55 -108.36
CA ALA A 357 14.73 -44.17 -106.95
C ALA A 357 13.76 -43.01 -106.65
N VAL A 358 13.64 -42.03 -107.55
CA VAL A 358 12.69 -40.90 -107.41
C VAL A 358 11.23 -41.35 -107.56
N GLU A 359 10.95 -42.34 -108.42
CA GLU A 359 9.61 -42.96 -108.52
C GLU A 359 9.24 -43.75 -107.25
N GLU A 360 10.17 -44.53 -106.69
CA GLU A 360 9.92 -45.27 -105.43
C GLU A 360 9.79 -44.34 -104.22
N GLU A 361 10.65 -43.32 -104.07
CA GLU A 361 10.53 -42.37 -102.96
C GLU A 361 9.19 -41.62 -103.00
N ARG A 362 8.72 -41.22 -104.20
CA ARG A 362 7.40 -40.57 -104.34
C ARG A 362 6.27 -41.46 -103.81
N ARG A 363 6.29 -42.76 -104.11
CA ARG A 363 5.29 -43.72 -103.59
C ARG A 363 5.36 -43.86 -102.07
N CYS A 364 6.56 -44.03 -101.51
CA CYS A 364 6.74 -44.11 -100.05
C CYS A 364 6.35 -42.83 -99.32
N GLN A 365 6.54 -41.64 -99.92
CA GLN A 365 6.08 -40.38 -99.33
C GLN A 365 4.54 -40.27 -99.33
N GLU A 366 3.85 -40.75 -100.37
CA GLU A 366 2.38 -40.71 -100.45
C GLU A 366 1.70 -41.62 -99.41
N GLU A 367 2.15 -42.86 -99.25
CA GLU A 367 1.62 -43.75 -98.19
C GLU A 367 1.87 -43.19 -96.79
N LYS A 368 3.06 -42.63 -96.56
CA LYS A 368 3.46 -42.04 -95.27
C LYS A 368 2.69 -40.76 -94.95
N ARG A 369 2.22 -40.00 -95.95
CA ARG A 369 1.30 -38.87 -95.76
C ARG A 369 -0.08 -39.36 -95.34
N ARG A 370 -0.64 -40.35 -96.05
CA ARG A 370 -1.97 -40.91 -95.77
C ARG A 370 -2.07 -41.49 -94.35
N LEU A 371 -1.09 -42.27 -93.91
CA LEU A 371 -1.06 -42.83 -92.54
C LEU A 371 -1.01 -41.74 -91.46
N LYS A 372 -0.40 -40.59 -91.75
CA LYS A 372 -0.33 -39.46 -90.81
C LYS A 372 -1.68 -38.73 -90.69
N GLU A 373 -2.36 -38.50 -91.81
CA GLU A 373 -3.69 -37.86 -91.84
C GLU A 373 -4.75 -38.70 -91.10
N GLU A 374 -4.70 -40.03 -91.25
CA GLU A 374 -5.60 -40.96 -90.55
C GLU A 374 -5.31 -41.03 -89.05
N ALA A 375 -4.05 -40.91 -88.63
CA ALA A 375 -3.67 -40.82 -87.22
C ALA A 375 -4.16 -39.53 -86.56
N THR A 376 -3.93 -38.36 -87.17
CA THR A 376 -4.36 -37.06 -86.61
C THR A 376 -5.87 -37.00 -86.42
N LYS A 377 -6.65 -37.59 -87.34
CA LYS A 377 -8.11 -37.57 -87.23
C LYS A 377 -8.64 -38.37 -86.02
N ARG A 378 -7.99 -39.47 -85.65
CA ARG A 378 -8.38 -40.26 -84.46
C ARG A 378 -8.11 -39.47 -83.16
N GLU A 379 -7.00 -38.73 -83.09
CA GLU A 379 -6.68 -37.91 -81.92
C GLU A 379 -7.69 -36.77 -81.70
N GLU A 380 -8.17 -36.14 -82.78
CA GLU A 380 -9.22 -35.10 -82.71
C GLU A 380 -10.56 -35.64 -82.18
N GLU A 381 -10.98 -36.83 -82.64
CA GLU A 381 -12.23 -37.47 -82.18
C GLU A 381 -12.16 -37.86 -80.69
N GLU A 382 -11.02 -38.35 -80.20
CA GLU A 382 -10.81 -38.68 -78.78
C GLU A 382 -10.74 -37.43 -77.87
N GLU A 383 -10.18 -36.31 -78.35
CA GLU A 383 -10.09 -35.08 -77.56
C GLU A 383 -11.45 -34.40 -77.34
N ILE A 384 -12.35 -34.49 -78.34
CA ILE A 384 -13.72 -33.95 -78.27
C ILE A 384 -14.53 -34.66 -77.18
N ASP A 385 -14.48 -35.99 -77.12
CA ASP A 385 -15.25 -36.77 -76.14
C ASP A 385 -14.68 -36.62 -74.72
N ARG A 386 -13.35 -36.42 -74.59
CA ARG A 386 -12.71 -36.08 -73.30
C ARG A 386 -13.19 -34.73 -72.77
N LYS A 387 -13.30 -33.71 -73.63
CA LYS A 387 -13.83 -32.38 -73.27
C LYS A 387 -15.30 -32.45 -72.83
N ARG A 388 -16.12 -33.24 -73.52
CA ARG A 388 -17.56 -33.41 -73.22
C ARG A 388 -17.82 -33.99 -71.82
N ARG A 389 -16.99 -34.93 -71.33
CA ARG A 389 -17.13 -35.51 -69.97
C ARG A 389 -16.81 -34.49 -68.88
N LEU A 390 -15.69 -33.76 -69.01
CA LEU A 390 -15.25 -32.76 -68.03
C LEU A 390 -16.27 -31.62 -67.87
N GLU A 391 -16.95 -31.21 -68.95
CA GLU A 391 -18.00 -30.19 -68.86
C GLU A 391 -19.22 -30.65 -68.03
N GLN A 392 -19.59 -31.94 -68.12
CA GLN A 392 -20.70 -32.50 -67.36
C GLN A 392 -20.38 -32.59 -65.86
N GLU A 393 -19.16 -33.00 -65.50
CA GLU A 393 -18.69 -33.03 -64.11
C GLU A 393 -18.65 -31.64 -63.49
N LEU A 394 -18.12 -30.63 -64.21
CA LEU A 394 -18.07 -29.24 -63.75
C LEU A 394 -19.47 -28.65 -63.51
N ARG A 395 -20.44 -28.95 -64.39
CA ARG A 395 -21.85 -28.51 -64.23
C ARG A 395 -22.51 -29.14 -62.99
N PHE A 396 -22.18 -30.38 -62.65
CA PHE A 396 -22.69 -31.04 -61.43
C PHE A 396 -22.11 -30.40 -60.16
N ILE A 397 -20.79 -30.24 -60.10
CA ILE A 397 -20.08 -29.65 -58.94
C ILE A 397 -20.57 -28.22 -58.66
N ALA A 398 -20.86 -27.43 -59.70
CA ALA A 398 -21.39 -26.09 -59.55
C ALA A 398 -22.79 -26.06 -58.89
N SER A 399 -23.69 -26.98 -59.25
CA SER A 399 -25.06 -27.01 -58.72
C SER A 399 -25.13 -27.50 -57.27
N GLU A 400 -24.27 -28.44 -56.89
CA GLU A 400 -24.15 -28.93 -55.51
C GLU A 400 -23.62 -27.84 -54.56
N LYS A 401 -22.61 -27.07 -55.02
CA LYS A 401 -21.99 -26.00 -54.23
C LYS A 401 -22.97 -24.88 -53.87
N GLU A 402 -23.81 -24.43 -54.80
CA GLU A 402 -24.74 -23.33 -54.54
C GLU A 402 -25.87 -23.76 -53.59
N ARG A 403 -26.36 -25.01 -53.70
CA ARG A 403 -27.33 -25.57 -52.75
C ARG A 403 -26.77 -25.63 -51.32
N LYS A 404 -25.48 -25.93 -51.15
CA LYS A 404 -24.85 -25.94 -49.82
C LYS A 404 -24.78 -24.53 -49.21
N ARG A 405 -24.42 -23.54 -50.02
CA ARG A 405 -24.27 -22.13 -49.61
C ARG A 405 -25.57 -21.54 -49.04
N GLN A 406 -26.71 -21.84 -49.65
CA GLN A 406 -28.02 -21.32 -49.23
C GLN A 406 -28.40 -21.79 -47.81
N LEU A 407 -28.09 -23.05 -47.46
CA LEU A 407 -28.34 -23.59 -46.12
C LEU A 407 -27.41 -22.97 -45.06
N GLU A 408 -26.17 -22.67 -45.44
CA GLU A 408 -25.17 -22.01 -44.58
C GLU A 408 -25.61 -20.56 -44.24
N GLU A 409 -26.12 -19.82 -45.23
CA GLU A 409 -26.64 -18.46 -45.07
C GLU A 409 -27.90 -18.38 -44.18
N GLU A 410 -28.82 -19.35 -44.29
CA GLU A 410 -29.98 -19.46 -43.39
C GLU A 410 -29.58 -19.78 -41.93
N GLU A 411 -28.57 -20.63 -41.72
CA GLU A 411 -28.04 -20.91 -40.38
C GLU A 411 -27.33 -19.70 -39.76
N GLU A 412 -26.53 -18.96 -40.53
CA GLU A 412 -25.88 -17.73 -40.05
C GLU A 412 -26.91 -16.66 -39.68
N ALA A 413 -27.98 -16.50 -40.48
CA ALA A 413 -29.06 -15.58 -40.18
C ALA A 413 -29.74 -15.88 -38.83
N ARG A 414 -30.01 -17.16 -38.53
CA ARG A 414 -30.56 -17.58 -37.23
C ARG A 414 -29.61 -17.27 -36.06
N LYS A 415 -28.33 -17.67 -36.19
CA LYS A 415 -27.30 -17.45 -35.16
C LYS A 415 -27.09 -15.94 -34.88
N ARG A 416 -27.19 -15.10 -35.91
CA ARG A 416 -27.10 -13.63 -35.79
C ARG A 416 -28.23 -13.03 -34.94
N LEU A 417 -29.47 -13.49 -35.12
CA LEU A 417 -30.62 -13.01 -34.34
C LEU A 417 -30.51 -13.42 -32.86
N GLU A 418 -30.15 -14.68 -32.57
CA GLU A 418 -29.94 -15.17 -31.20
C GLU A 418 -28.86 -14.35 -30.45
N ILE A 419 -27.76 -14.02 -31.14
CA ILE A 419 -26.68 -13.18 -30.59
C ILE A 419 -27.16 -11.76 -30.31
N GLU A 420 -28.05 -11.19 -31.13
CA GLU A 420 -28.59 -9.84 -30.91
C GLU A 420 -29.60 -9.80 -29.74
N GLU A 421 -30.50 -10.79 -29.65
CA GLU A 421 -31.44 -10.94 -28.53
C GLU A 421 -30.70 -11.13 -27.20
N ARG A 422 -29.69 -12.01 -27.16
CA ARG A 422 -28.82 -12.22 -25.99
C ARG A 422 -28.08 -10.94 -25.58
N LYS A 423 -27.63 -10.13 -26.55
CA LYS A 423 -27.05 -8.79 -26.31
C LYS A 423 -28.09 -7.75 -25.85
N ARG A 424 -29.38 -7.97 -26.06
CA ARG A 424 -30.46 -7.09 -25.55
C ARG A 424 -30.71 -7.38 -24.07
N ALA A 425 -30.95 -8.65 -23.74
CA ALA A 425 -31.18 -9.10 -22.36
C ALA A 425 -30.00 -8.82 -21.41
N ASP A 426 -28.75 -8.99 -21.87
CA ASP A 426 -27.55 -8.67 -21.06
C ASP A 426 -27.38 -7.16 -20.80
N ARG A 427 -27.81 -6.29 -21.73
CA ARG A 427 -27.85 -4.83 -21.49
C ARG A 427 -28.94 -4.45 -20.50
N GLU A 428 -30.11 -5.08 -20.60
CA GLU A 428 -31.24 -4.84 -19.71
C GLU A 428 -30.91 -5.21 -18.25
N ARG A 429 -30.36 -6.41 -18.02
CA ARG A 429 -29.91 -6.86 -16.69
C ARG A 429 -28.92 -5.89 -16.04
N ARG A 430 -27.92 -5.39 -16.79
CA ARG A 430 -26.94 -4.43 -16.26
C ARG A 430 -27.58 -3.10 -15.87
N CYS A 431 -28.60 -2.65 -16.59
CA CYS A 431 -29.38 -1.47 -16.24
C CYS A 431 -30.23 -1.68 -14.98
N GLU A 432 -30.84 -2.87 -14.81
CA GLU A 432 -31.57 -3.24 -13.59
C GLU A 432 -30.65 -3.34 -12.37
N GLU A 433 -29.49 -4.00 -12.52
CA GLU A 433 -28.47 -4.10 -11.48
C GLU A 433 -27.95 -2.73 -11.05
N HIS A 434 -27.65 -1.84 -12.01
CA HIS A 434 -27.25 -0.46 -11.70
C HIS A 434 -28.36 0.29 -10.96
N ARG A 435 -29.60 0.22 -11.44
CA ARG A 435 -30.75 0.88 -10.80
C ARG A 435 -31.00 0.38 -9.37
N ARG A 436 -30.85 -0.93 -9.14
CA ARG A 436 -30.98 -1.54 -7.81
C ARG A 436 -29.85 -1.11 -6.87
N LEU A 437 -28.61 -1.03 -7.37
CA LEU A 437 -27.45 -0.59 -6.60
C LEU A 437 -27.50 0.93 -6.29
N GLU A 438 -28.05 1.74 -7.19
CA GLU A 438 -28.32 3.16 -6.97
C GLU A 438 -29.43 3.38 -5.93
N GLN A 439 -30.53 2.61 -6.01
CA GLN A 439 -31.58 2.60 -4.98
C GLN A 439 -31.01 2.23 -3.60
N TRP A 440 -30.20 1.17 -3.52
CA TRP A 440 -29.57 0.75 -2.26
C TRP A 440 -28.62 1.80 -1.67
N ARG A 441 -27.82 2.49 -2.51
CA ARG A 441 -26.99 3.61 -2.07
C ARG A 441 -27.82 4.75 -1.50
N LYS A 442 -28.92 5.11 -2.17
CA LYS A 442 -29.84 6.19 -1.75
C LYS A 442 -30.62 5.84 -0.48
N GLU A 443 -30.92 4.57 -0.27
CA GLU A 443 -31.51 4.05 0.97
C GLU A 443 -30.50 4.14 2.13
N ARG A 444 -29.27 3.66 1.93
CA ARG A 444 -28.16 3.82 2.89
C ARG A 444 -27.86 5.28 3.26
N GLU A 445 -27.86 6.18 2.28
CA GLU A 445 -27.67 7.62 2.50
C GLU A 445 -28.81 8.22 3.34
N ARG A 446 -30.05 7.79 3.08
CA ARG A 446 -31.23 8.21 3.86
C ARG A 446 -31.21 7.69 5.30
N GLU A 447 -30.83 6.42 5.50
CA GLU A 447 -30.66 5.83 6.83
C GLU A 447 -29.59 6.60 7.65
N ALA A 448 -28.43 6.85 7.03
CA ALA A 448 -27.34 7.59 7.66
C ALA A 448 -27.71 9.04 7.99
N ALA A 449 -28.46 9.71 7.10
CA ALA A 449 -28.97 11.07 7.36
C ALA A 449 -30.01 11.11 8.50
N GLU A 450 -30.87 10.09 8.61
CA GLU A 450 -31.82 9.99 9.73
C GLU A 450 -31.14 9.59 11.05
N GLU A 451 -30.09 8.78 11.02
CA GLU A 451 -29.25 8.51 12.19
C GLU A 451 -28.48 9.75 12.64
N ALA A 452 -27.85 10.49 11.72
CA ALA A 452 -27.16 11.75 12.02
C ALA A 452 -28.12 12.77 12.67
N ARG A 453 -29.33 12.95 12.12
CA ARG A 453 -30.36 13.82 12.69
C ARG A 453 -30.81 13.36 14.09
N ARG A 454 -30.92 12.05 14.35
CA ARG A 454 -31.23 11.51 15.68
C ARG A 454 -30.10 11.78 16.67
N ALA A 455 -28.84 11.61 16.25
CA ALA A 455 -27.67 11.90 17.08
C ALA A 455 -27.54 13.40 17.40
N GLU A 456 -27.83 14.29 16.44
CA GLU A 456 -27.87 15.73 16.64
C GLU A 456 -28.94 16.14 17.66
N MET A 457 -30.19 15.67 17.50
CA MET A 457 -31.26 15.93 18.47
C MET A 457 -30.92 15.40 19.87
N ALA A 458 -30.24 14.25 19.97
CA ALA A 458 -29.80 13.70 21.25
C ALA A 458 -28.69 14.56 21.92
N LYS A 459 -27.76 15.13 21.15
CA LYS A 459 -26.77 16.10 21.67
C LYS A 459 -27.46 17.35 22.23
N VAL A 460 -28.35 17.98 21.44
CA VAL A 460 -29.09 19.18 21.84
C VAL A 460 -29.93 18.94 23.10
N GLN A 461 -30.57 17.77 23.23
CA GLN A 461 -31.31 17.40 24.44
C GLN A 461 -30.40 17.25 25.66
N ALA A 462 -29.24 16.58 25.52
CA ALA A 462 -28.28 16.42 26.60
C ALA A 462 -27.67 17.77 27.05
N GLU A 463 -27.39 18.66 26.11
CA GLU A 463 -26.91 20.03 26.40
C GLU A 463 -27.98 20.88 27.10
N ALA A 464 -29.25 20.79 26.68
CA ALA A 464 -30.37 21.46 27.35
C ALA A 464 -30.61 20.92 28.77
N GLU A 465 -30.47 19.61 29.00
CA GLU A 465 -30.53 19.02 30.35
C GLU A 465 -29.35 19.49 31.21
N ARG A 466 -28.11 19.50 30.67
CA ARG A 466 -26.91 20.02 31.33
C ARG A 466 -27.11 21.48 31.77
N GLN A 467 -27.56 22.35 30.86
CA GLN A 467 -27.85 23.76 31.18
C GLN A 467 -28.94 23.88 32.26
N ARG A 468 -30.00 23.06 32.19
CA ARG A 468 -31.05 23.03 33.21
C ARG A 468 -30.52 22.61 34.59
N LYS A 469 -29.63 21.61 34.66
CA LYS A 469 -28.94 21.19 35.90
C LYS A 469 -28.05 22.30 36.47
N ILE A 470 -27.26 22.98 35.63
CA ILE A 470 -26.43 24.14 36.04
C ILE A 470 -27.31 25.27 36.59
N GLN A 471 -28.37 25.66 35.86
CA GLN A 471 -29.30 26.71 36.30
C GLN A 471 -30.07 26.34 37.59
N GLN A 472 -30.36 25.06 37.82
CA GLN A 472 -30.94 24.60 39.08
C GLN A 472 -29.95 24.71 40.24
N ALA A 473 -28.70 24.30 40.05
CA ALA A 473 -27.64 24.46 41.03
C ALA A 473 -27.37 25.95 41.35
N GLU A 474 -27.29 26.80 40.33
CA GLU A 474 -27.17 28.26 40.47
C GLU A 474 -28.35 28.86 41.27
N LYS A 475 -29.59 28.46 40.99
CA LYS A 475 -30.77 28.93 41.75
C LYS A 475 -30.71 28.52 43.22
N LEU A 476 -30.23 27.32 43.53
CA LEU A 476 -30.00 26.88 44.92
C LEU A 476 -28.89 27.68 45.61
N VAL A 477 -27.79 27.97 44.92
CA VAL A 477 -26.71 28.85 45.41
C VAL A 477 -27.22 30.27 45.67
N ALA A 478 -28.01 30.83 44.75
CA ALA A 478 -28.59 32.17 44.87
C ALA A 478 -29.61 32.28 46.02
N GLN A 479 -30.34 31.20 46.34
CA GLN A 479 -31.23 31.12 47.49
C GLN A 479 -30.48 30.93 48.82
N ALA A 480 -29.41 30.14 48.84
CA ALA A 480 -28.62 29.84 50.04
C ALA A 480 -27.83 31.05 50.60
N LYS A 481 -27.63 32.08 49.76
CA LYS A 481 -26.84 33.32 49.99
C LYS A 481 -27.11 34.08 51.30
N SER A 482 -28.17 33.75 52.05
CA SER A 482 -28.53 34.43 53.30
C SER A 482 -28.10 33.73 54.60
N LYS A 483 -27.88 32.40 54.63
CA LYS A 483 -27.67 31.67 55.91
C LYS A 483 -26.71 30.48 55.93
N GLU A 484 -26.52 29.71 54.85
CA GLU A 484 -25.76 28.44 54.96
C GLU A 484 -24.36 28.47 54.31
N PRO A 485 -23.27 28.32 55.09
CA PRO A 485 -21.91 28.18 54.53
C PRO A 485 -21.67 26.82 53.87
N ALA A 486 -22.55 25.84 54.14
CA ALA A 486 -22.46 24.51 53.55
C ALA A 486 -22.57 24.55 52.02
N VAL A 487 -23.36 25.48 51.46
CA VAL A 487 -23.61 25.55 50.01
C VAL A 487 -22.42 26.11 49.22
N THR A 488 -21.55 26.92 49.83
CA THR A 488 -20.40 27.54 49.15
C THR A 488 -19.07 26.79 49.32
N THR A 489 -19.09 25.56 49.86
CA THR A 489 -17.89 24.76 50.15
C THR A 489 -18.03 23.30 49.70
N GLY A 490 -16.89 22.66 49.44
CA GLY A 490 -16.84 21.25 49.06
C GLY A 490 -15.44 20.76 48.74
N TRP A 491 -15.34 19.54 48.21
CA TRP A 491 -14.10 18.99 47.68
C TRP A 491 -14.11 19.01 46.15
N VAL A 492 -12.95 19.25 45.56
CA VAL A 492 -12.71 19.10 44.12
C VAL A 492 -11.25 18.68 43.90
N THR A 493 -10.98 17.96 42.82
CA THR A 493 -9.60 17.60 42.44
C THR A 493 -9.22 18.37 41.19
N ILE A 494 -8.06 19.04 41.24
CA ILE A 494 -7.63 20.01 40.22
C ILE A 494 -6.28 19.59 39.66
N GLN A 495 -6.17 19.52 38.34
CA GLN A 495 -4.91 19.54 37.62
C GLN A 495 -4.65 20.98 37.18
N PHE A 496 -3.60 21.57 37.73
CA PHE A 496 -3.16 22.92 37.36
C PHE A 496 -2.22 22.81 36.16
N HIS A 497 -2.22 23.81 35.28
CA HIS A 497 -1.38 23.80 34.08
C HIS A 497 0.13 23.70 34.37
N ASP A 498 0.57 24.18 35.54
CA ASP A 498 1.96 24.05 36.04
C ASP A 498 2.33 22.63 36.50
N SER A 499 1.35 21.72 36.56
CA SER A 499 1.42 20.52 37.39
C SER A 499 0.55 19.39 36.84
N LEU A 500 1.20 18.48 36.13
CA LEU A 500 0.62 17.21 35.66
C LEU A 500 -0.03 16.36 36.78
N PHE A 501 0.29 16.62 38.05
CA PHE A 501 -0.33 15.96 39.19
C PHE A 501 -1.69 16.55 39.56
N TRP A 502 -2.71 15.68 39.61
CA TRP A 502 -4.02 15.95 40.21
C TRP A 502 -3.89 16.21 41.72
N LYS A 503 -4.30 17.40 42.17
CA LYS A 503 -4.23 17.86 43.56
C LYS A 503 -5.65 18.00 44.11
N ARG A 504 -6.01 17.19 45.12
CA ARG A 504 -7.29 17.35 45.85
C ARG A 504 -7.26 18.64 46.69
N ARG A 505 -8.34 19.41 46.64
CA ARG A 505 -8.49 20.71 47.31
C ARG A 505 -9.87 20.83 47.95
N TYR A 506 -9.91 21.45 49.13
CA TYR A 506 -11.15 21.89 49.74
C TYR A 506 -11.42 23.32 49.27
N TYR A 507 -12.51 23.53 48.52
CA TYR A 507 -12.84 24.84 47.98
C TYR A 507 -13.81 25.60 48.89
N ARG A 508 -13.70 26.94 48.85
CA ARG A 508 -14.64 27.85 49.49
C ARG A 508 -14.83 29.09 48.61
N VAL A 509 -16.07 29.33 48.18
CA VAL A 509 -16.45 30.56 47.45
C VAL A 509 -16.93 31.60 48.46
N ILE A 510 -16.38 32.82 48.38
CA ILE A 510 -16.79 33.97 49.21
C ILE A 510 -17.03 35.14 48.26
N GLY A 511 -18.28 35.59 48.14
CA GLY A 511 -18.65 36.61 47.16
C GLY A 511 -18.41 36.11 45.72
N ASP A 512 -17.47 36.75 45.04
CA ASP A 512 -16.97 36.43 43.70
C ASP A 512 -15.53 35.88 43.68
N THR A 513 -15.00 35.50 44.84
CA THR A 513 -13.64 34.94 45.02
C THR A 513 -13.69 33.45 45.36
N LEU A 514 -12.90 32.64 44.66
CA LEU A 514 -12.65 31.22 44.94
C LEU A 514 -11.37 31.07 45.76
N HIS A 515 -11.48 30.49 46.96
CA HIS A 515 -10.33 30.09 47.79
C HIS A 515 -10.16 28.57 47.75
N LEU A 516 -8.91 28.13 47.60
CA LEU A 516 -8.52 26.72 47.58
C LEU A 516 -7.63 26.41 48.79
N HIS A 517 -8.08 25.48 49.64
CA HIS A 517 -7.40 25.07 50.86
C HIS A 517 -6.89 23.62 50.75
N ARG A 518 -5.95 23.26 51.63
CA ARG A 518 -5.49 21.86 51.77
C ARG A 518 -6.54 20.96 52.43
N SER A 519 -7.36 21.53 53.33
CA SER A 519 -8.27 20.79 54.20
C SER A 519 -9.35 21.72 54.76
N PRO A 520 -10.58 21.25 55.08
CA PRO A 520 -11.58 22.03 55.82
C PRO A 520 -11.15 22.42 57.24
N LYS A 521 -10.09 21.81 57.78
CA LYS A 521 -9.48 22.20 59.06
C LYS A 521 -8.46 23.35 58.92
N ASP A 522 -8.07 23.68 57.69
CA ASP A 522 -6.98 24.60 57.36
C ASP A 522 -7.49 25.75 56.50
N LEU A 523 -8.48 26.47 57.02
CA LEU A 523 -9.10 27.62 56.37
C LEU A 523 -8.28 28.91 56.51
N HIS A 524 -7.19 28.87 57.29
CA HIS A 524 -6.28 29.98 57.49
C HIS A 524 -5.14 29.98 56.46
N ALA A 525 -4.63 28.80 56.06
CA ALA A 525 -3.71 28.69 54.93
C ALA A 525 -4.50 28.49 53.62
N THR A 526 -4.85 29.60 52.96
CA THR A 526 -5.32 29.57 51.58
C THR A 526 -4.13 29.30 50.65
N LEU A 527 -4.19 28.21 49.88
CA LEU A 527 -3.12 27.82 48.95
C LEU A 527 -3.18 28.63 47.65
N GLU A 528 -4.39 28.89 47.16
CA GLU A 528 -4.61 29.79 46.02
C GLU A 528 -5.94 30.53 46.18
N THR A 529 -5.97 31.77 45.70
CA THR A 529 -7.13 32.64 45.64
C THR A 529 -7.30 33.12 44.21
N VAL A 530 -8.49 32.94 43.62
CA VAL A 530 -8.82 33.36 42.25
C VAL A 530 -10.08 34.21 42.28
N GLN A 531 -10.01 35.40 41.70
CA GLN A 531 -11.21 36.19 41.41
C GLN A 531 -11.95 35.53 40.25
N LEU A 532 -13.24 35.25 40.40
CA LEU A 532 -14.04 34.59 39.36
C LEU A 532 -14.68 35.61 38.42
N ARG A 533 -15.20 36.70 38.99
CA ARG A 533 -15.89 37.77 38.25
C ARG A 533 -14.96 38.44 37.25
N GLY A 534 -15.37 38.44 35.98
CA GLY A 534 -14.58 38.97 34.86
C GLY A 534 -13.54 37.97 34.34
N THR A 535 -12.73 37.40 35.23
CA THR A 535 -11.59 36.51 34.95
C THR A 535 -11.96 35.14 34.36
N VAL A 536 -13.11 34.54 34.69
CA VAL A 536 -13.51 33.26 34.08
C VAL A 536 -14.00 33.48 32.63
N GLY A 537 -13.45 32.68 31.72
CA GLY A 537 -13.77 32.60 30.29
C GLY A 537 -15.02 31.79 29.99
N GLY A 538 -15.11 30.58 30.56
CA GLY A 538 -16.20 29.65 30.33
C GLY A 538 -16.06 28.36 31.15
N LEU A 539 -17.12 27.55 31.13
CA LEU A 539 -17.23 26.28 31.87
C LEU A 539 -17.50 25.12 30.90
N LYS A 540 -16.40 24.47 30.49
CA LYS A 540 -16.36 23.43 29.45
C LYS A 540 -16.28 22.02 30.02
N GLU A 541 -16.47 21.03 29.18
CA GLU A 541 -16.31 19.61 29.46
C GLU A 541 -15.51 18.92 28.34
N TRP A 542 -15.25 17.62 28.47
CA TRP A 542 -14.41 16.87 27.52
C TRP A 542 -14.88 16.98 26.05
N LYS A 543 -16.21 17.11 25.85
CA LYS A 543 -16.84 17.31 24.53
C LYS A 543 -16.50 18.64 23.86
N ASP A 544 -16.04 19.63 24.63
CA ASP A 544 -15.77 20.99 24.15
C ASP A 544 -14.30 21.20 23.71
N GLY A 545 -13.61 20.09 23.36
CA GLY A 545 -12.21 20.07 22.92
C GLY A 545 -11.20 19.63 23.98
N TYR A 546 -11.63 18.86 25.00
CA TYR A 546 -10.78 18.37 26.10
C TYR A 546 -10.91 16.84 26.25
N GLU A 547 -10.68 16.13 25.14
CA GLU A 547 -10.90 14.68 25.00
C GLU A 547 -10.13 13.85 26.03
N GLU A 548 -8.98 14.33 26.52
CA GLU A 548 -8.19 13.69 27.57
C GLU A 548 -8.92 13.56 28.92
N LEU A 549 -10.03 14.28 29.10
CA LEU A 549 -10.87 14.25 30.30
C LEU A 549 -12.09 13.32 30.17
N GLU A 550 -12.33 12.68 29.02
CA GLU A 550 -13.43 11.71 28.84
C GLU A 550 -13.28 10.52 29.79
N ALA A 551 -12.05 10.05 30.01
CA ALA A 551 -11.72 8.94 30.91
C ALA A 551 -11.89 9.26 32.41
N ILE A 552 -12.21 10.50 32.77
CA ILE A 552 -12.34 10.96 34.17
C ILE A 552 -13.81 11.28 34.46
N PRO A 553 -14.52 10.45 35.28
CA PRO A 553 -15.90 10.73 35.65
C PRO A 553 -16.07 12.10 36.32
N PHE A 554 -17.15 12.79 35.95
CA PHE A 554 -17.49 14.12 36.46
C PHE A 554 -16.38 15.18 36.28
N SER A 555 -15.57 15.03 35.23
CA SER A 555 -14.62 16.04 34.76
C SER A 555 -15.31 17.28 34.17
N PHE A 556 -14.62 18.42 34.23
CA PHE A 556 -14.95 19.69 33.60
C PHE A 556 -13.70 20.60 33.56
N VAL A 557 -13.78 21.69 32.81
CA VAL A 557 -12.69 22.66 32.64
C VAL A 557 -13.19 24.07 32.97
N VAL A 558 -12.38 24.81 33.74
CA VAL A 558 -12.55 26.25 33.94
C VAL A 558 -11.54 26.97 33.04
N GLU A 559 -12.04 27.63 31.99
CA GLU A 559 -11.24 28.53 31.17
C GLU A 559 -11.16 29.92 31.81
N PHE A 560 -10.07 30.64 31.61
CA PHE A 560 -9.89 32.02 32.06
C PHE A 560 -9.71 32.97 30.86
N LYS A 561 -9.98 34.26 31.07
CA LYS A 561 -9.76 35.34 30.09
C LYS A 561 -8.40 36.02 30.26
N ASP A 562 -7.86 35.96 31.47
CA ASP A 562 -6.46 36.29 31.79
C ASP A 562 -5.52 35.33 31.04
N ASP A 563 -4.21 35.62 30.97
CA ASP A 563 -3.16 34.73 30.43
C ASP A 563 -2.96 33.41 31.24
N ARG A 564 -3.88 33.10 32.16
CA ARG A 564 -3.93 31.84 32.91
C ARG A 564 -4.45 30.72 32.01
N GLN A 565 -3.62 29.69 31.79
CA GLN A 565 -4.08 28.47 31.13
C GLN A 565 -5.20 27.79 31.95
N ALA A 566 -6.13 27.16 31.25
CA ALA A 566 -7.33 26.55 31.80
C ALA A 566 -7.04 25.49 32.87
N TRP A 567 -7.99 25.27 33.78
CA TRP A 567 -7.88 24.28 34.84
C TRP A 567 -8.80 23.09 34.59
N SER A 568 -8.19 21.90 34.48
CA SER A 568 -8.91 20.63 34.42
C SER A 568 -9.28 20.19 35.82
N MET A 569 -10.56 19.89 36.05
CA MET A 569 -11.13 19.65 37.37
C MET A 569 -12.08 18.44 37.34
N TYR A 570 -12.19 17.71 38.45
CA TYR A 570 -13.25 16.72 38.64
C TYR A 570 -13.79 16.70 40.07
N ALA A 571 -15.05 16.33 40.21
CA ALA A 571 -15.73 16.16 41.50
C ALA A 571 -15.97 14.67 41.81
N ASP A 572 -16.21 14.33 43.07
CA ASP A 572 -16.46 12.93 43.47
C ASP A 572 -17.85 12.43 43.04
N SER A 573 -18.78 13.34 42.67
CA SER A 573 -20.15 13.03 42.27
C SER A 573 -20.66 13.98 41.18
N GLU A 574 -21.66 13.53 40.40
CA GLU A 574 -22.38 14.37 39.44
C GLU A 574 -22.99 15.60 40.12
N GLN A 575 -23.56 15.42 41.33
CA GLN A 575 -24.18 16.48 42.10
C GLN A 575 -23.16 17.55 42.53
N ASP A 576 -21.97 17.15 42.98
CA ASP A 576 -20.91 18.09 43.36
C ASP A 576 -20.31 18.80 42.15
N LYS A 577 -20.23 18.13 40.98
CA LYS A 577 -19.89 18.80 39.70
C LYS A 577 -20.89 19.90 39.38
N PHE A 578 -22.19 19.60 39.29
CA PHE A 578 -23.18 20.62 38.94
C PHE A 578 -23.30 21.73 40.00
N ARG A 579 -23.11 21.39 41.28
CA ARG A 579 -23.01 22.36 42.37
C ARG A 579 -21.81 23.30 42.23
N PHE A 580 -20.63 22.78 41.90
CA PHE A 580 -19.44 23.60 41.65
C PHE A 580 -19.60 24.47 40.39
N LEU A 581 -20.13 23.90 39.30
CA LEU A 581 -20.41 24.65 38.07
C LEU A 581 -21.43 25.78 38.32
N GLY A 582 -22.53 25.50 39.03
CA GLY A 582 -23.53 26.51 39.41
C GLY A 582 -23.00 27.57 40.38
N LEU A 583 -22.08 27.23 41.28
CA LEU A 583 -21.36 28.18 42.12
C LEU A 583 -20.50 29.13 41.28
N VAL A 584 -19.69 28.58 40.36
CA VAL A 584 -18.76 29.37 39.54
C VAL A 584 -19.49 30.19 38.49
N ASN A 585 -20.55 29.68 37.84
CA ASN A 585 -21.34 30.42 36.86
C ASN A 585 -21.88 31.74 37.45
N HIS A 586 -22.58 31.61 38.58
CA HIS A 586 -23.17 32.70 39.36
C HIS A 586 -22.13 33.66 39.97
N ALA A 587 -20.96 33.16 40.39
CA ALA A 587 -19.90 33.99 40.97
C ALA A 587 -19.06 34.72 39.92
N ALA A 588 -18.86 34.12 38.74
CA ALA A 588 -18.22 34.76 37.59
C ALA A 588 -19.15 35.78 36.89
N GLY A 589 -20.46 35.49 36.86
CA GLY A 589 -21.46 36.26 36.11
C GLY A 589 -21.45 35.88 34.63
N LEU A 590 -21.55 34.58 34.34
CA LEU A 590 -21.65 33.97 33.01
C LEU A 590 -23.10 33.73 32.58
#